data_AF-A0A7V9FE53-F1
#
_entry.id   AF-A0A7V9FE53-F1
#
_cell.length_a   1.000
_cell.length_b   1.000
_cell.length_c   1.000
_cell.angle_alpha   90.00
_cell.angle_beta   90.00
_cell.angle_gamma   90.00
#
_symmetry.space_group_name_H-M   'P 1'
#
loop_
_entity.id
_entity.type
_entity.pdbx_description
1 polymer ?
#
loop_
_entity_poly.entity_id
_entity_poly.type
_entity_poly.pdbx_seq_one_letter_code
_entity_poly.pdbx_strand_id
1 'polypeptide(L)'
;MPPNSPVSPAISARIIHGSLVLGVVLFWLVSWYVAQPTALPVSLLPDRRVLYIGLFLASATLFGAAMFTVNRLSPPARGMSQDDWWRINLGKAVLVWALVEAPTILGTVAYLLTRDFRALLATFTGLLFFGTYRPSRLFER
;
A
#
# COMPACT_ATOMS: atom_id res chain seq x y z
N MET A 1 13.45 -22.91 -19.02
CA MET A 1 12.20 -22.23 -18.60
C MET A 1 11.58 -21.59 -19.83
N PRO A 2 10.24 -21.65 -20.02
CA PRO A 2 9.65 -21.44 -21.32
C PRO A 2 9.96 -20.02 -21.84
N PRO A 3 10.42 -19.90 -23.10
CA PRO A 3 10.51 -18.61 -23.74
C PRO A 3 9.09 -18.08 -23.91
N ASN A 4 8.89 -16.78 -23.62
CA ASN A 4 7.69 -16.01 -23.96
C ASN A 4 6.52 -16.16 -22.98
N SER A 5 6.63 -15.54 -21.79
CA SER A 5 5.44 -15.05 -21.12
C SER A 5 4.75 -14.04 -22.06
N PRO A 6 3.46 -14.19 -22.40
CA PRO A 6 2.80 -13.40 -23.45
C PRO A 6 2.66 -11.91 -23.11
N VAL A 7 2.94 -11.52 -21.86
CA VAL A 7 2.83 -10.16 -21.37
C VAL A 7 4.18 -9.72 -20.81
N SER A 8 4.59 -8.49 -21.12
CA SER A 8 5.79 -7.87 -20.57
C SER A 8 5.66 -7.78 -19.03
N PRO A 9 6.67 -8.23 -18.26
CA PRO A 9 6.73 -8.10 -16.80
C PRO A 9 6.50 -6.66 -16.30
N ALA A 10 6.96 -5.65 -17.05
CA ALA A 10 6.71 -4.25 -16.72
C ALA A 10 5.23 -3.88 -16.86
N ILE A 11 4.52 -4.44 -17.84
CA ILE A 11 3.07 -4.29 -17.99
C ILE A 11 2.35 -4.95 -16.82
N SER A 12 2.74 -6.19 -16.46
CA SER A 12 2.17 -6.88 -15.28
C SER A 12 2.36 -6.06 -14.00
N ALA A 13 3.53 -5.45 -13.80
CA ALA A 13 3.79 -4.57 -12.67
C ALA A 13 2.83 -3.37 -12.60
N ARG A 14 2.55 -2.74 -13.75
CA ARG A 14 1.59 -1.61 -13.85
C ARG A 14 0.16 -2.05 -13.57
N ILE A 15 -0.25 -3.21 -14.07
CA ILE A 15 -1.59 -3.76 -13.83
C ILE A 15 -1.77 -4.07 -12.34
N ILE A 16 -0.80 -4.75 -11.72
CA ILE A 16 -0.88 -5.12 -10.30
C ILE A 16 -0.89 -3.88 -9.41
N HIS A 17 0.01 -2.92 -9.64
CA HIS A 17 -0.01 -1.67 -8.87
C HIS A 17 -1.34 -0.93 -9.06
N GLY A 18 -1.80 -0.80 -10.30
CA GLY A 18 -3.08 -0.16 -10.62
C GLY A 18 -4.27 -0.85 -9.94
N SER A 19 -4.31 -2.17 -9.90
CA SER A 19 -5.38 -2.92 -9.25
C SER A 19 -5.37 -2.76 -7.73
N LEU A 20 -4.19 -2.66 -7.10
CA LEU A 20 -4.08 -2.39 -5.66
C LEU A 20 -4.58 -0.98 -5.32
N VAL A 21 -4.15 0.03 -6.08
CA VAL A 21 -4.63 1.42 -5.89
C VAL A 21 -6.14 1.50 -6.09
N LEU A 22 -6.65 0.89 -7.17
CA LEU A 22 -8.09 0.83 -7.42
C LEU A 22 -8.83 0.09 -6.31
N GLY A 23 -8.27 -1.01 -5.82
CA GLY A 23 -8.81 -1.79 -4.70
C GLY A 23 -8.96 -0.95 -3.43
N VAL A 24 -7.93 -0.17 -3.07
CA VAL A 24 -7.98 0.77 -1.94
C VAL A 24 -9.07 1.83 -2.12
N VAL A 25 -9.18 2.41 -3.32
CA VAL A 25 -10.20 3.44 -3.62
C VAL A 25 -11.61 2.85 -3.55
N LEU A 26 -11.83 1.69 -4.15
CA LEU A 26 -13.12 0.99 -4.11
C LEU A 26 -13.47 0.58 -2.68
N PHE A 27 -12.51 0.04 -1.94
CA PHE A 27 -12.70 -0.31 -0.53
C PHE A 27 -13.14 0.91 0.28
N TRP A 28 -12.47 2.06 0.09
CA TRP A 28 -12.83 3.31 0.75
C TRP A 28 -14.26 3.75 0.40
N LEU A 29 -14.62 3.77 -0.89
CA LEU A 29 -15.96 4.15 -1.35
C LEU A 29 -17.07 3.26 -0.79
N VAL A 30 -16.90 1.94 -0.91
CA VAL A 30 -17.89 0.95 -0.45
C VAL A 30 -18.02 1.02 1.07
N SER A 31 -16.89 1.04 1.78
CA SER A 31 -16.90 1.07 3.25
C SER A 31 -17.48 2.39 3.76
N TRP A 32 -17.22 3.52 3.09
CA TRP A 32 -17.86 4.80 3.39
C TRP A 32 -19.38 4.75 3.23
N TYR A 33 -19.87 4.16 2.14
CA TYR A 33 -21.31 4.02 1.89
C TYR A 33 -21.98 3.14 2.96
N VAL A 34 -21.37 2.00 3.30
CA VAL A 34 -21.92 1.04 4.27
C VAL A 34 -21.85 1.55 5.72
N ALA A 35 -20.78 2.24 6.11
CA ALA A 35 -20.55 2.66 7.50
C ALA A 35 -21.23 3.99 7.90
N GLN A 36 -22.17 4.50 7.09
CA GLN A 36 -22.95 5.71 7.42
C GLN A 36 -23.75 5.59 8.73
N PRO A 37 -24.46 4.49 9.03
CA PRO A 37 -25.35 4.43 10.20
C PRO A 37 -24.68 3.95 11.50
N THR A 38 -23.48 3.37 11.44
CA THR A 38 -22.93 2.52 12.52
C THR A 38 -21.73 3.11 13.25
N ALA A 39 -21.33 4.34 12.93
CA ALA A 39 -20.16 4.95 13.54
C ALA A 39 -20.41 5.32 15.01
N LEU A 40 -19.48 4.93 15.89
CA LEU A 40 -19.48 5.36 17.28
C LEU A 40 -18.60 6.61 17.42
N PRO A 41 -19.08 7.68 18.08
CA PRO A 41 -18.23 8.82 18.40
C PRO A 41 -16.99 8.36 19.15
N VAL A 42 -15.80 8.80 18.70
CA VAL A 42 -14.51 8.45 19.32
C VAL A 42 -14.42 8.82 20.81
N SER A 43 -15.25 9.77 21.27
CA SER A 43 -15.36 10.16 22.68
C SER A 43 -15.94 9.05 23.58
N LEU A 44 -16.70 8.11 23.02
CA LEU A 44 -17.31 6.99 23.74
C LEU A 44 -16.38 5.76 23.83
N LEU A 45 -15.24 5.78 23.16
CA LEU A 45 -14.25 4.71 23.23
C LEU A 45 -13.43 4.85 24.53
N PRO A 46 -13.53 3.91 25.48
CA PRO A 46 -12.80 3.97 26.75
C PRO A 46 -11.28 4.09 26.54
N ASP A 47 -10.76 3.39 25.52
CA ASP A 47 -9.33 3.23 25.25
C ASP A 47 -8.90 3.82 23.90
N ARG A 48 -9.41 5.00 23.54
CA ARG A 48 -8.99 5.70 22.30
C ARG A 48 -7.47 5.84 22.12
N ARG A 49 -6.72 5.94 23.24
CA ARG A 49 -5.25 6.00 23.23
C ARG A 49 -4.64 4.71 22.71
N VAL A 50 -5.17 3.57 23.13
CA VAL A 50 -4.72 2.24 22.69
C VAL A 50 -4.96 2.07 21.20
N LEU A 51 -6.11 2.55 20.69
CA LEU A 51 -6.38 2.55 19.25
C LEU A 51 -5.31 3.31 18.46
N TYR A 52 -5.01 4.57 18.82
CA TYR A 52 -4.01 5.34 18.07
C TYR A 52 -2.60 4.78 18.21
N ILE A 53 -2.22 4.32 19.41
CA ILE A 53 -0.90 3.73 19.62
C ILE A 53 -0.78 2.43 18.81
N GLY A 54 -1.81 1.58 18.84
CA GLY A 54 -1.85 0.36 18.04
C GLY A 54 -1.79 0.64 16.55
N LEU A 55 -2.60 1.59 16.06
CA LEU A 55 -2.60 2.00 14.66
C LEU A 55 -1.23 2.58 14.25
N PHE A 56 -0.62 3.39 15.11
CA PHE A 56 0.70 3.96 14.88
C PHE A 56 1.77 2.87 14.80
N LEU A 57 1.84 1.97 15.78
CA LEU A 57 2.85 0.91 15.82
C LEU A 57 2.69 -0.07 14.65
N ALA A 58 1.46 -0.48 14.34
CA ALA A 58 1.17 -1.34 13.21
C ALA A 58 1.58 -0.65 11.90
N SER A 59 1.15 0.60 11.69
CA SER A 59 1.49 1.35 10.48
C SER A 59 2.99 1.61 10.35
N ALA A 60 3.66 2.01 11.42
CA ALA A 60 5.09 2.24 11.44
C ALA A 60 5.88 0.96 11.12
N THR A 61 5.44 -0.18 11.65
CA THR A 61 6.07 -1.48 11.36
C THR A 61 5.90 -1.86 9.88
N LEU A 62 4.68 -1.74 9.34
CA LEU A 62 4.37 -2.11 7.96
C LEU A 62 5.05 -1.17 6.95
N PHE A 63 4.99 0.15 7.17
CA PHE A 63 5.71 1.11 6.34
C PHE A 63 7.22 0.97 6.46
N GLY A 64 7.74 0.71 7.66
CA GLY A 64 9.15 0.43 7.89
C GLY A 64 9.61 -0.82 7.13
N ALA A 65 8.83 -1.90 7.18
CA ALA A 65 9.09 -3.12 6.41
C ALA A 65 9.04 -2.88 4.90
N ALA A 66 8.10 -2.06 4.40
CA ALA A 66 8.04 -1.67 3.00
C ALA A 66 9.31 -0.90 2.60
N MET A 67 9.71 0.11 3.36
CA MET A 67 10.95 0.88 3.11
C MET A 67 12.20 0.00 3.11
N PHE A 68 12.31 -0.89 4.09
CA PHE A 68 13.41 -1.85 4.19
C PHE A 68 13.47 -2.78 2.97
N THR A 69 12.31 -3.26 2.51
CA THR A 69 12.22 -4.15 1.34
C THR A 69 12.55 -3.42 0.04
N VAL A 70 12.11 -2.17 -0.12
CA VAL A 70 12.45 -1.33 -1.28
C VAL A 70 13.95 -1.11 -1.40
N ASN A 71 14.64 -0.86 -0.29
CA ASN A 71 16.09 -0.68 -0.28
C ASN A 71 16.87 -1.97 -0.62
N ARG A 72 16.20 -3.12 -0.67
CA ARG A 72 16.75 -4.43 -1.07
C ARG A 72 16.33 -4.85 -2.48
N LEU A 73 15.70 -3.96 -3.25
CA LEU A 73 15.52 -4.14 -4.68
C LEU A 73 16.89 -4.03 -5.36
N SER A 74 17.15 -4.90 -6.33
CA SER A 74 18.43 -4.90 -7.01
C SER A 74 18.49 -3.67 -7.92
N PRO A 75 19.58 -2.88 -7.92
CA PRO A 75 19.69 -1.75 -8.85
C PRO A 75 19.74 -2.25 -10.30
N PRO A 76 19.25 -1.47 -11.29
CA PRO A 76 19.35 -1.82 -12.69
C PRO A 76 20.82 -1.90 -13.12
N ALA A 77 21.26 -3.05 -13.65
CA ALA A 77 22.59 -3.14 -14.24
C ALA A 77 22.65 -2.34 -15.55
N ARG A 78 23.83 -1.81 -15.92
CA ARG A 78 24.01 -1.07 -17.18
C ARG A 78 23.60 -1.94 -18.37
N GLY A 79 22.65 -1.45 -19.18
CA GLY A 79 22.14 -2.15 -20.36
C GLY A 79 21.08 -3.23 -20.07
N MET A 80 20.67 -3.42 -18.82
CA MET A 80 19.57 -4.32 -18.46
C MET A 80 18.24 -3.79 -19.00
N SER A 81 17.47 -4.66 -19.66
CA SER A 81 16.13 -4.29 -20.11
C SER A 81 15.19 -4.10 -18.91
N GLN A 82 14.20 -3.23 -19.07
CA GLN A 82 13.19 -2.99 -18.02
C GLN A 82 12.45 -4.28 -17.65
N ASP A 83 12.16 -5.13 -18.64
CA ASP A 83 11.46 -6.40 -18.43
C ASP A 83 12.30 -7.40 -17.63
N ASP A 84 13.61 -7.47 -17.87
CA ASP A 84 14.50 -8.35 -17.12
C ASP A 84 14.62 -7.91 -15.65
N TRP A 85 14.69 -6.60 -15.40
CA TRP A 85 14.69 -6.07 -14.05
C TRP A 85 13.40 -6.43 -13.30
N TRP A 86 12.25 -6.28 -13.96
CA TRP A 86 10.96 -6.64 -13.38
C TRP A 86 10.83 -8.15 -13.17
N ARG A 87 11.37 -9.01 -14.04
CA ARG A 87 11.36 -10.47 -13.80
C ARG A 87 12.02 -10.85 -12.48
N ILE A 88 13.08 -10.15 -12.09
CA ILE A 88 13.84 -10.43 -10.87
C ILE A 88 13.16 -9.80 -9.64
N ASN A 89 12.63 -8.58 -9.79
CA ASN A 89 12.20 -7.75 -8.66
C ASN A 89 10.68 -7.70 -8.44
N LEU A 90 9.85 -8.20 -9.38
CA LEU A 90 8.39 -8.08 -9.33
C LEU A 90 7.81 -8.63 -8.02
N GLY A 91 8.22 -9.82 -7.57
CA GLY A 91 7.72 -10.40 -6.32
C GLY A 91 7.99 -9.52 -5.10
N LYS A 92 9.19 -8.93 -5.02
CA LYS A 92 9.56 -8.00 -3.94
C LYS A 92 8.78 -6.69 -4.04
N ALA A 93 8.55 -6.19 -5.25
CA ALA A 93 7.76 -4.99 -5.48
C ALA A 93 6.29 -5.19 -5.08
N VAL A 94 5.70 -6.34 -5.39
CA VAL A 94 4.35 -6.70 -4.93
C VAL A 94 4.28 -6.76 -3.41
N LEU A 95 5.28 -7.35 -2.75
CA LEU A 95 5.37 -7.35 -1.29
C LEU A 95 5.42 -5.93 -0.72
N VAL A 96 6.22 -5.04 -1.31
CA VAL A 96 6.27 -3.62 -0.91
C VAL A 96 4.88 -2.99 -1.03
N TRP A 97 4.18 -3.20 -2.15
CA TRP A 97 2.85 -2.61 -2.35
C TRP A 97 1.83 -3.16 -1.37
N ALA A 98 1.85 -4.46 -1.06
CA ALA A 98 0.97 -5.07 -0.06
C ALA A 98 1.26 -4.54 1.36
N LEU A 99 2.53 -4.35 1.71
CA LEU A 99 2.93 -3.76 2.99
C LEU A 99 2.49 -2.30 3.15
N VAL A 100 2.35 -1.57 2.05
CA VAL A 100 1.80 -0.21 2.03
C VAL A 100 0.27 -0.23 2.05
N GLU A 101 -0.36 -1.19 1.37
CA GLU A 101 -1.81 -1.34 1.31
C GLU A 101 -2.43 -1.57 2.70
N ALA A 102 -1.90 -2.52 3.46
CA ALA A 102 -2.45 -2.92 4.76
C ALA A 102 -2.67 -1.73 5.73
N PRO A 103 -1.68 -0.88 6.04
CA PRO A 103 -1.90 0.30 6.90
C PRO A 103 -2.83 1.34 6.26
N THR A 104 -2.91 1.38 4.92
CA THR A 104 -3.83 2.28 4.21
C THR A 104 -5.29 1.91 4.49
N ILE A 105 -5.59 0.61 4.42
CA ILE A 105 -6.90 0.04 4.73
C ILE A 105 -7.20 0.17 6.22
N LEU A 106 -6.24 -0.13 7.11
CA LEU A 106 -6.42 -0.02 8.56
C LEU A 106 -6.79 1.40 8.99
N GLY A 107 -6.12 2.43 8.46
CA GLY A 107 -6.47 3.82 8.74
C GLY A 107 -7.89 4.19 8.27
N THR A 108 -8.31 3.64 7.13
CA THR A 108 -9.65 3.85 6.57
C THR A 108 -10.70 3.23 7.47
N VAL A 109 -10.50 1.98 7.87
CA VAL A 109 -11.42 1.27 8.78
C VAL A 109 -11.51 2.00 10.12
N ALA A 110 -10.38 2.40 10.70
CA ALA A 110 -10.36 3.13 11.96
C ALA A 110 -11.09 4.48 11.85
N TYR A 111 -10.95 5.20 10.74
CA TYR A 111 -11.73 6.42 10.47
C TYR A 111 -13.23 6.13 10.36
N LEU A 112 -13.64 5.09 9.63
CA LEU A 112 -15.06 4.79 9.44
C LEU A 112 -15.75 4.40 10.74
N LEU A 113 -15.05 3.67 11.61
CA LEU A 113 -15.56 3.25 12.91
C LEU A 113 -15.66 4.40 13.92
N THR A 114 -14.71 5.34 13.89
CA THR A 114 -14.58 6.39 14.93
C THR A 114 -14.99 7.79 14.49
N ARG A 115 -15.05 8.01 13.18
CA ARG A 115 -15.17 9.32 12.50
C ARG A 115 -14.11 10.34 12.91
N ASP A 116 -12.98 9.87 13.45
CA ASP A 116 -11.84 10.72 13.76
C ASP A 116 -10.86 10.79 12.58
N PHE A 117 -10.69 11.98 12.02
CA PHE A 117 -9.75 12.26 10.94
C PHE A 117 -8.29 11.91 11.27
N ARG A 118 -7.91 11.84 12.55
CA ARG A 118 -6.56 11.41 12.96
C ARG A 118 -6.23 10.00 12.49
N ALA A 119 -7.23 9.12 12.40
CA ALA A 119 -7.05 7.75 11.92
C ALA A 119 -6.68 7.69 10.43
N LEU A 120 -7.06 8.71 9.64
CA LEU A 120 -6.73 8.79 8.21
C LEU A 120 -5.26 9.10 7.95
N LEU A 121 -4.46 9.47 8.97
CA LEU A 121 -3.04 9.73 8.78
C LEU A 121 -2.33 8.53 8.14
N ALA A 122 -2.61 7.31 8.62
CA ALA A 122 -2.07 6.08 8.05
C ALA A 122 -2.50 5.89 6.58
N THR A 123 -3.76 6.18 6.26
CA THR A 123 -4.30 6.13 4.89
C THR A 123 -3.60 7.11 3.97
N PHE A 124 -3.49 8.38 4.36
CA PHE A 124 -2.80 9.39 3.55
C PHE A 124 -1.32 9.05 3.35
N THR A 125 -0.63 8.62 4.40
CA THR A 125 0.76 8.15 4.30
C THR A 125 0.88 7.00 3.31
N GLY A 126 0.00 6.01 3.38
CA GLY A 126 0.02 4.88 2.46
C GLY A 126 -0.26 5.26 1.01
N LEU A 127 -1.20 6.19 0.75
CA LEU A 127 -1.43 6.73 -0.59
C LEU A 127 -0.21 7.47 -1.15
N LEU A 128 0.51 8.22 -0.32
CA LEU A 128 1.77 8.86 -0.71
C LEU A 128 2.86 7.82 -1.05
N PHE A 129 2.94 6.73 -0.28
CA PHE A 129 3.84 5.62 -0.58
C PHE A 129 3.47 4.92 -1.89
N PHE A 130 2.19 4.70 -2.19
CA PHE A 130 1.76 4.17 -3.49
C PHE A 130 2.21 5.05 -4.67
N GLY A 131 2.08 6.38 -4.53
CA GLY A 131 2.56 7.33 -5.55
C GLY A 131 4.09 7.34 -5.68
N THR A 132 4.81 7.10 -4.59
CA THR A 132 6.28 7.04 -4.55
C THR A 132 6.81 5.74 -5.15
N TYR A 133 6.19 4.60 -4.84
CA TYR A 133 6.56 3.25 -5.28
C TYR A 133 5.84 2.83 -6.56
N ARG A 134 5.43 3.79 -7.39
CA ARG A 134 4.88 3.51 -8.71
C ARG A 134 5.91 2.78 -9.61
N PRO A 135 5.48 1.88 -10.50
CA PRO A 135 6.40 1.07 -11.32
C PRO A 135 7.43 1.87 -12.12
N SER A 136 7.09 3.05 -12.65
CA SER A 136 8.06 3.88 -13.36
C SER A 136 9.22 4.34 -12.48
N ARG A 137 8.94 4.79 -11.26
CA ARG A 137 9.96 5.29 -10.32
C ARG A 137 10.83 4.20 -9.72
N LEU A 138 10.32 2.97 -9.59
CA LEU A 138 11.10 1.87 -9.02
C LEU A 138 12.21 1.38 -9.96
N PHE A 139 12.02 1.52 -11.28
CA PHE A 139 13.05 1.20 -12.27
C PHE A 139 14.08 2.32 -12.46
N GLU A 140 13.69 3.58 -12.25
CA GLU A 140 14.55 4.76 -12.40
C GLU A 140 15.54 4.97 -11.22
N ARG A 141 15.45 4.17 -10.16
CA ARG A 141 16.33 4.22 -8.97
C ARG A 141 17.60 3.43 -9.16
#